data_AF-A0A5X7TL15-F1
#
_entry.id   AF-A0A5X7TL15-F1
#
_cell.length_a   1.000
_cell.length_b   1.000
_cell.length_c   1.000
_cell.angle_alpha   90.00
_cell.angle_beta   90.00
_cell.angle_gamma   90.00
#
_symmetry.space_group_name_H-M   'P 1'
#
loop_
_entity.id
_entity.type
_entity.pdbx_description
1 polymer ?
#
loop_
_entity_poly.entity_id
_entity_poly.type
_entity_poly.pdbx_seq_one_letter_code
_entity_poly.pdbx_strand_id
1 'polypeptide(L)'
;MKFNSNDRIFISIFLGLAIIYTFPLLTHQSFFVDDLGRSLYGGLGWSGNGRPLSDFIFYIINFGTPIIDASPLPLMLGIVILALALSCVREKLFGDDYITASLCFMMILANPFFIENLSYRYDSLTMCMSVAISIISSYVAYQYKPINIIISSILTIAFLSLYQAALNTYAIFLLAFIISDVVKKNSISNITKNTASSVAGLIVGYFAYSYFIAKRLVTGS
;
A
#
# COMPACT_ATOMS: atom_id res chain seq x y z
N MET A 1 2.74 -2.98 -18.85
CA MET A 1 1.36 -3.36 -18.45
C MET A 1 0.40 -2.61 -19.35
N LYS A 2 -0.55 -3.27 -20.02
CA LYS A 2 -1.60 -2.59 -20.78
C LYS A 2 -2.90 -2.75 -20.01
N PHE A 3 -3.45 -1.65 -19.47
CA PHE A 3 -4.77 -1.67 -18.83
C PHE A 3 -5.84 -2.01 -19.85
N ASN A 4 -6.64 -3.03 -19.56
CA ASN A 4 -7.77 -3.40 -20.40
C ASN A 4 -8.94 -2.41 -20.18
N SER A 5 -10.02 -2.55 -20.97
CA SER A 5 -11.16 -1.62 -20.85
C SER A 5 -11.80 -1.69 -19.47
N ASN A 6 -11.88 -2.89 -18.90
CA ASN A 6 -12.51 -3.13 -17.61
C ASN A 6 -11.66 -2.53 -16.45
N ASP A 7 -10.32 -2.51 -16.57
CA ASP A 7 -9.43 -1.82 -15.62
C ASP A 7 -9.68 -0.32 -15.60
N ARG A 8 -9.84 0.30 -16.78
CA ARG A 8 -10.09 1.74 -16.89
C ARG A 8 -11.44 2.10 -16.25
N ILE A 9 -12.47 1.31 -16.50
CA ILE A 9 -13.79 1.52 -15.91
C ILE A 9 -13.73 1.33 -14.39
N PHE A 10 -13.08 0.27 -13.92
CA PHE A 10 -12.83 0.03 -12.49
C PHE A 10 -12.14 1.23 -11.83
N ILE A 11 -11.03 1.73 -12.40
CA ILE A 11 -10.27 2.86 -11.86
C ILE A 11 -11.18 4.10 -11.77
N SER A 12 -11.95 4.41 -12.82
CA SER A 12 -12.86 5.56 -12.81
C SER A 12 -13.93 5.45 -11.72
N ILE A 13 -14.56 4.27 -11.57
CA ILE A 13 -15.59 4.04 -10.55
C ILE A 13 -14.98 4.13 -9.15
N PHE A 14 -13.87 3.42 -8.91
CA PHE A 14 -13.19 3.42 -7.62
C PHE A 14 -12.74 4.82 -7.20
N LEU A 15 -12.15 5.59 -8.12
CA LEU A 15 -11.75 6.98 -7.84
C LEU A 15 -12.97 7.87 -7.56
N GLY A 16 -14.07 7.71 -8.31
CA GLY A 16 -15.31 8.44 -8.03
C GLY A 16 -15.85 8.17 -6.63
N LEU A 17 -15.92 6.89 -6.24
CA LEU A 17 -16.34 6.48 -4.90
C LEU A 17 -15.38 6.99 -3.82
N ALA A 18 -14.07 6.88 -4.06
CA ALA A 18 -13.05 7.35 -3.15
C ALA A 18 -13.18 8.85 -2.89
N ILE A 19 -13.30 9.66 -3.96
CA ILE A 19 -13.47 11.12 -3.85
C ILE A 19 -14.73 11.48 -3.06
N ILE A 20 -15.86 10.82 -3.34
CA ILE A 20 -17.11 11.06 -2.61
C ILE A 20 -16.92 10.75 -1.12
N TYR A 21 -16.31 9.61 -0.81
CA TYR A 21 -16.11 9.18 0.57
C TYR A 21 -15.10 10.04 1.33
N THR A 22 -13.99 10.41 0.70
CA THR A 22 -12.94 11.23 1.32
C THR A 22 -13.19 12.73 1.15
N PHE A 23 -14.34 13.15 0.62
CA PHE A 23 -14.67 14.56 0.41
C PHE A 23 -14.50 15.44 1.67
N PRO A 24 -14.89 14.99 2.88
CA PRO A 24 -14.62 15.75 4.11
C PRO A 24 -13.13 15.95 4.35
N LEU A 25 -12.30 14.93 4.09
CA LEU A 25 -10.85 15.02 4.23
C LEU A 25 -10.19 15.87 3.14
N LEU A 26 -10.81 16.03 1.97
CA LEU A 26 -10.28 16.91 0.92
C LEU A 26 -10.49 18.39 1.27
N THR A 27 -11.50 18.71 2.08
CA THR A 27 -11.85 20.09 2.45
C THR A 27 -11.33 20.48 3.84
N HIS A 28 -11.27 19.55 4.78
CA HIS A 28 -10.89 19.81 6.16
C HIS A 28 -9.99 18.70 6.72
N GLN A 29 -8.66 18.91 6.67
CA GLN A 29 -7.69 18.08 7.39
C GLN A 29 -7.14 18.84 8.60
N SER A 30 -7.37 18.31 9.79
CA SER A 30 -6.74 18.78 11.02
C SER A 30 -5.31 18.28 11.11
N PHE A 31 -4.44 19.02 11.80
CA PHE A 31 -3.08 18.57 12.07
C PHE A 31 -3.10 17.47 13.13
N PHE A 32 -2.56 16.30 12.79
CA PHE A 32 -2.15 15.32 13.78
C PHE A 32 -0.87 15.80 14.49
N VAL A 33 -0.52 15.17 15.62
CA VAL A 33 0.69 15.52 16.39
C VAL A 33 1.95 15.46 15.51
N ASP A 34 2.07 14.42 14.69
CA ASP A 34 3.17 14.24 13.75
C ASP A 34 3.19 15.33 12.66
N ASP A 35 2.02 15.73 12.16
CA ASP A 35 1.88 16.78 11.15
C ASP A 35 2.26 18.17 11.71
N LEU A 36 1.94 18.44 12.98
CA LEU A 36 2.26 19.71 13.65
C LEU A 36 3.78 19.91 13.75
N GLY A 37 4.52 18.87 14.16
CA GLY A 37 5.97 18.94 14.23
C GLY A 37 6.60 19.23 12.87
N ARG A 38 6.07 18.62 11.80
CA ARG A 38 6.56 18.84 10.42
C ARG A 38 6.23 20.24 9.92
N SER A 39 5.03 20.72 10.21
CA SER A 39 4.59 22.08 9.85
C SER A 39 5.44 23.16 10.55
N LEU A 40 5.82 22.94 11.80
CA LEU A 40 6.63 23.90 12.57
C LEU A 40 8.12 23.88 12.22
N TYR A 41 8.71 22.69 12.06
CA TYR A 41 10.17 22.53 11.93
C TYR A 41 10.65 22.18 10.52
N GLY A 42 9.74 21.80 9.60
CA GLY A 42 10.07 21.44 8.23
C GLY A 42 10.93 20.16 8.08
N GLY A 43 11.05 19.36 9.14
CA GLY A 43 11.84 18.13 9.14
C GLY A 43 11.09 16.92 8.59
N LEU A 44 11.83 15.91 8.11
CA LEU A 44 11.27 14.65 7.60
C LEU A 44 10.85 13.72 8.75
N GLY A 45 11.80 13.25 9.56
CA GLY A 45 11.53 12.58 10.84
C GLY A 45 10.91 11.18 10.78
N TRP A 46 10.65 10.60 9.61
CA TRP A 46 10.08 9.26 9.48
C TRP A 46 11.11 8.15 9.70
N SER A 47 12.39 8.39 9.40
CA SER A 47 13.45 7.40 9.65
C SER A 47 13.49 6.94 11.10
N GLY A 48 13.27 7.84 12.08
CA GLY A 48 13.23 7.51 13.51
C GLY A 48 12.13 6.49 13.88
N ASN A 49 11.08 6.42 13.06
CA ASN A 49 9.97 5.46 13.19
C ASN A 49 10.20 4.20 12.32
N GLY A 50 11.43 3.96 11.85
CA GLY A 50 11.76 2.87 10.95
C GLY A 50 11.21 3.04 9.53
N ARG A 51 10.85 4.27 9.12
CA ARG A 51 10.26 4.57 7.81
C ARG A 51 11.19 5.43 6.92
N PRO A 52 12.42 4.98 6.62
CA PRO A 52 13.39 5.78 5.87
C PRO A 52 12.99 6.02 4.41
N LEU A 53 12.13 5.17 3.83
CA LEU A 53 11.66 5.38 2.46
C LEU A 53 10.67 6.56 2.39
N SER A 54 9.95 6.84 3.48
CA SER A 54 9.10 8.04 3.58
C SER A 54 9.93 9.32 3.56
N ASP A 55 11.03 9.37 4.33
CA ASP A 55 11.99 10.49 4.28
C ASP A 55 12.51 10.70 2.86
N PHE A 56 12.94 9.62 2.19
CA PHE A 56 13.46 9.70 0.83
C PHE A 56 12.42 10.24 -0.17
N ILE A 57 11.18 9.74 -0.12
CA ILE A 57 10.11 10.19 -1.01
C ILE A 57 9.82 11.68 -0.79
N PHE A 58 9.66 12.11 0.46
CA PHE A 58 9.36 13.50 0.76
C PHE A 58 10.50 14.44 0.43
N TYR A 59 11.75 14.04 0.63
CA TYR A 59 12.92 14.79 0.20
C TYR A 59 12.91 15.04 -1.31
N ILE A 60 12.62 14.01 -2.11
CA ILE A 60 12.59 14.13 -3.57
C ILE A 60 11.42 15.00 -4.03
N ILE A 61 10.21 14.79 -3.49
CA ILE A 61 9.02 15.56 -3.90
C ILE A 61 9.15 17.05 -3.53
N ASN A 62 9.79 17.37 -2.40
CA ASN A 62 10.00 18.75 -1.96
C ASN A 62 11.28 19.39 -2.50
N PHE A 63 12.07 18.67 -3.31
CA PHE A 63 13.41 19.11 -3.75
C PHE A 63 14.35 19.48 -2.60
N GLY A 64 14.22 18.79 -1.46
CA GLY A 64 15.02 19.00 -0.26
C GLY A 64 14.18 19.24 0.99
N THR A 65 14.75 19.99 1.93
CA THR A 65 14.12 20.46 3.17
C THR A 65 14.25 21.99 3.26
N PRO A 66 13.30 22.70 3.91
CA PRO A 66 12.18 22.18 4.69
C PRO A 66 11.06 21.59 3.83
N ILE A 67 10.37 20.56 4.33
CA ILE A 67 9.15 20.08 3.67
C ILE A 67 8.00 21.06 3.86
N ILE A 68 7.17 21.18 2.83
CA ILE A 68 5.99 22.06 2.85
C ILE A 68 4.70 21.27 2.99
N ASP A 69 3.69 21.90 3.58
CA ASP A 69 2.34 21.36 3.60
C ASP A 69 1.69 21.48 2.22
N ALA A 70 1.65 20.35 1.50
CA ALA A 70 1.01 20.25 0.19
C ALA A 70 -0.42 19.68 0.26
N SER A 71 -1.03 19.56 1.44
CA SER A 71 -2.38 19.02 1.59
C SER A 71 -3.40 19.80 0.72
N PRO A 72 -4.34 19.10 0.03
CA PRO A 72 -4.64 17.66 0.13
C PRO A 72 -3.93 16.79 -0.93
N LEU A 73 -2.86 17.27 -1.58
CA LEU A 73 -2.18 16.56 -2.67
C LEU A 73 -1.66 15.17 -2.26
N PRO A 74 -1.02 14.97 -1.09
CA PRO A 74 -0.58 13.64 -0.65
C PRO A 74 -1.71 12.60 -0.60
N LEU A 75 -2.89 13.00 -0.11
CA LEU A 75 -4.08 12.16 -0.07
C LEU A 75 -4.54 11.77 -1.48
N MET A 76 -4.68 12.76 -2.38
CA MET A 76 -5.13 12.52 -3.75
C MET A 76 -4.19 11.57 -4.51
N LEU A 77 -2.87 11.81 -4.41
CA LEU A 77 -1.86 10.94 -5.03
C LEU A 77 -1.88 9.53 -4.42
N GLY A 78 -2.03 9.43 -3.10
CA GLY A 78 -2.15 8.16 -2.40
C GLY A 78 -3.33 7.31 -2.92
N ILE A 79 -4.51 7.92 -3.05
CA ILE A 79 -5.71 7.25 -3.58
C ILE A 79 -5.50 6.77 -5.02
N VAL A 80 -4.87 7.59 -5.87
CA VAL A 80 -4.56 7.21 -7.27
C VAL A 80 -3.61 6.02 -7.31
N ILE A 81 -2.53 6.04 -6.53
CA ILE A 81 -1.57 4.93 -6.46
C ILE A 81 -2.25 3.64 -5.99
N LEU A 82 -3.14 3.74 -4.99
CA LEU A 82 -3.90 2.60 -4.50
C LEU A 82 -4.84 2.03 -5.57
N ALA A 83 -5.56 2.89 -6.31
CA ALA A 83 -6.44 2.49 -7.40
C ALA A 83 -5.68 1.72 -8.50
N LEU A 84 -4.47 2.20 -8.85
CA LEU A 84 -3.60 1.53 -9.81
C LEU A 84 -3.17 0.14 -9.31
N ALA A 85 -2.75 0.03 -8.04
CA ALA A 85 -2.36 -1.27 -7.48
C ALA A 85 -3.52 -2.27 -7.43
N LEU A 86 -4.73 -1.80 -7.09
CA LEU A 86 -5.93 -2.64 -7.06
C LEU A 86 -6.34 -3.11 -8.46
N SER A 87 -6.19 -2.28 -9.48
CA SER A 87 -6.47 -2.67 -10.86
C SER A 87 -5.60 -3.85 -11.32
N CYS A 88 -4.35 -3.92 -10.86
CA CYS A 88 -3.43 -5.03 -11.19
C CYS A 88 -3.90 -6.40 -10.67
N VAL A 89 -4.69 -6.43 -9.59
CA VAL A 89 -5.14 -7.66 -8.93
C VAL A 89 -6.63 -7.94 -9.15
N ARG A 90 -7.37 -6.96 -9.70
CA ARG A 90 -8.80 -7.01 -9.99
C ARG A 90 -9.18 -8.22 -10.85
N GLU A 91 -8.55 -8.38 -12.01
CA GLU A 91 -8.90 -9.47 -12.95
C GLU A 91 -8.69 -10.85 -12.30
N LYS A 92 -7.63 -10.99 -11.51
CA LYS A 92 -7.37 -12.24 -10.77
C LYS A 92 -8.49 -12.57 -9.80
N LEU A 93 -9.02 -11.58 -9.08
CA LEU A 93 -10.02 -11.78 -8.02
C LEU A 93 -11.46 -11.80 -8.54
N PHE A 94 -11.79 -10.92 -9.48
CA PHE A 94 -13.17 -10.64 -9.92
C PHE A 94 -13.42 -10.88 -11.42
N GLY A 95 -12.37 -11.16 -12.21
CA GLY A 95 -12.50 -11.33 -13.66
C GLY A 95 -13.05 -10.06 -14.33
N ASP A 96 -14.16 -10.21 -15.06
CA ASP A 96 -14.82 -9.11 -15.77
C ASP A 96 -15.75 -8.27 -14.89
N ASP A 97 -16.07 -8.70 -13.67
CA ASP A 97 -16.97 -7.96 -12.77
C ASP A 97 -16.26 -6.80 -12.06
N TYR A 98 -16.06 -5.71 -12.81
CA TYR A 98 -15.41 -4.49 -12.32
C TYR A 98 -16.27 -3.69 -11.33
N ILE A 99 -17.60 -3.87 -11.31
CA ILE A 99 -18.50 -3.16 -10.40
C ILE A 99 -18.36 -3.74 -8.99
N THR A 100 -18.50 -5.05 -8.85
CA THR A 100 -18.31 -5.73 -7.57
C THR A 100 -16.89 -5.52 -7.05
N ALA A 101 -15.88 -5.58 -7.93
CA ALA A 101 -14.51 -5.27 -7.56
C ALA A 101 -14.35 -3.86 -6.96
N SER A 102 -15.00 -2.85 -7.57
CA SER A 102 -14.96 -1.46 -7.08
C SER A 102 -15.56 -1.34 -5.68
N LEU A 103 -16.73 -1.96 -5.46
CA LEU A 103 -17.41 -1.94 -4.16
C LEU A 103 -16.62 -2.70 -3.08
N CYS A 104 -16.10 -3.88 -3.40
CA CYS A 104 -15.30 -4.67 -2.46
C CYS A 104 -13.99 -3.97 -2.08
N PHE A 105 -13.26 -3.42 -3.06
CA PHE A 105 -12.02 -2.73 -2.76
C PHE A 105 -12.22 -1.37 -2.07
N MET A 106 -13.38 -0.74 -2.25
CA MET A 106 -13.73 0.48 -1.51
C MET A 106 -13.71 0.24 0.01
N MET A 107 -13.96 -0.99 0.47
CA MET A 107 -13.89 -1.35 1.90
C MET A 107 -12.48 -1.16 2.50
N ILE A 108 -11.43 -1.10 1.69
CA ILE A 108 -10.07 -0.76 2.15
C ILE A 108 -10.04 0.71 2.60
N LEU A 109 -10.64 1.62 1.81
CA LEU A 109 -10.75 3.04 2.14
C LEU A 109 -11.75 3.27 3.28
N ALA A 110 -12.87 2.57 3.26
CA ALA A 110 -13.91 2.69 4.27
C ALA A 110 -13.57 2.03 5.62
N ASN A 111 -12.40 1.41 5.74
CA ASN A 111 -11.93 0.83 6.98
C ASN A 111 -11.66 1.95 8.02
N PRO A 112 -12.21 1.87 9.24
CA PRO A 112 -12.06 2.91 10.26
C PRO A 112 -10.61 3.18 10.68
N PHE A 113 -9.71 2.19 10.55
CA PHE A 113 -8.28 2.38 10.83
C PHE A 113 -7.55 3.02 9.64
N PHE A 114 -7.98 2.73 8.42
CA PHE A 114 -7.33 3.29 7.24
C PHE A 114 -7.78 4.73 6.96
N ILE A 115 -9.01 5.10 7.30
CA ILE A 115 -9.46 6.48 7.16
C ILE A 115 -8.67 7.44 8.08
N GLU A 116 -8.23 6.97 9.25
CA GLU A 116 -7.31 7.73 10.10
C GLU A 116 -5.98 8.00 9.38
N ASN A 117 -5.38 6.97 8.77
CA ASN A 117 -4.16 7.13 7.96
C ASN A 117 -4.35 8.13 6.80
N LEU A 118 -5.51 8.13 6.16
CA LEU A 118 -5.86 9.06 5.08
C LEU A 118 -6.04 10.51 5.57
N SER A 119 -6.25 10.71 6.86
CA SER A 119 -6.49 12.02 7.45
C SER A 119 -5.19 12.81 7.71
N TYR A 120 -4.02 12.16 7.63
CA TYR A 120 -2.73 12.82 7.78
C TYR A 120 -2.39 13.69 6.59
N ARG A 121 -1.95 14.93 6.85
CA ARG A 121 -1.63 15.92 5.82
C ARG A 121 -0.38 15.56 5.02
N TYR A 122 0.59 14.94 5.68
CA TYR A 122 1.84 14.49 5.05
C TYR A 122 1.80 12.97 4.80
N ASP A 123 1.61 12.15 5.83
CA ASP A 123 1.82 10.70 5.76
C ASP A 123 0.90 9.94 4.82
N SER A 124 -0.29 10.48 4.51
CA SER A 124 -1.33 9.82 3.72
C SER A 124 -0.81 9.25 2.39
N LEU A 125 0.10 9.96 1.71
CA LEU A 125 0.76 9.46 0.49
C LEU A 125 1.56 8.19 0.77
N THR A 126 2.51 8.25 1.70
CA THR A 126 3.44 7.13 1.97
C THR A 126 2.73 5.93 2.58
N MET A 127 1.69 6.15 3.40
CA MET A 127 0.84 5.08 3.93
C MET A 127 0.03 4.41 2.82
N CYS A 128 -0.56 5.16 1.88
CA CYS A 128 -1.24 4.59 0.72
C CYS A 128 -0.28 3.83 -0.20
N MET A 129 0.92 4.38 -0.45
CA MET A 129 1.96 3.71 -1.22
C MET A 129 2.37 2.39 -0.57
N SER A 130 2.49 2.37 0.77
CA SER A 130 2.80 1.14 1.50
C SER A 130 1.73 0.07 1.27
N VAL A 131 0.45 0.43 1.44
CA VAL A 131 -0.68 -0.48 1.17
C VAL A 131 -0.65 -0.96 -0.28
N ALA A 132 -0.49 -0.05 -1.25
CA ALA A 132 -0.39 -0.38 -2.67
C ALA A 132 0.76 -1.36 -2.97
N ILE A 133 1.96 -1.09 -2.45
CA ILE A 133 3.13 -1.95 -2.64
C ILE A 133 2.94 -3.31 -1.96
N SER A 134 2.27 -3.38 -0.80
CA SER A 134 1.96 -4.64 -0.13
C SER A 134 1.04 -5.54 -0.96
N ILE A 135 0.05 -4.94 -1.65
CA ILE A 135 -0.87 -5.64 -2.57
C ILE A 135 -0.10 -6.18 -3.76
N ILE A 136 0.75 -5.35 -4.38
CA ILE A 136 1.58 -5.79 -5.52
C ILE A 136 2.59 -6.85 -5.09
N SER A 137 3.22 -6.70 -3.93
CA SER A 137 4.18 -7.66 -3.38
C SER A 137 3.54 -9.03 -3.21
N SER A 138 2.37 -9.10 -2.56
CA SER A 138 1.66 -10.36 -2.37
C SER A 138 1.25 -10.99 -3.70
N TYR A 139 0.76 -10.19 -4.65
CA TYR A 139 0.34 -10.68 -5.97
C TYR A 139 1.49 -11.22 -6.82
N VAL A 140 2.64 -10.54 -6.84
CA VAL A 140 3.83 -10.99 -7.56
C VAL A 140 4.34 -12.30 -6.96
N ALA A 141 4.43 -12.37 -5.64
CA ALA A 141 4.94 -13.54 -4.93
C ALA A 141 4.02 -14.77 -5.08
N TYR A 142 2.71 -14.54 -5.18
CA TYR A 142 1.68 -15.57 -5.37
C TYR A 142 1.64 -16.15 -6.81
N GLN A 143 2.61 -15.79 -7.65
CA GLN A 143 2.85 -16.44 -8.94
C GLN A 143 4.19 -17.15 -8.85
N TYR A 144 4.20 -18.43 -8.45
CA TYR A 144 5.45 -19.13 -8.13
C TYR A 144 6.47 -19.06 -9.27
N LYS A 145 7.54 -18.28 -9.03
CA LYS A 145 8.78 -18.18 -9.79
C LYS A 145 9.88 -17.74 -8.82
N PRO A 146 11.10 -18.31 -8.85
CA PRO A 146 12.16 -17.92 -7.91
C PRO A 146 12.45 -16.41 -7.91
N ILE A 147 12.44 -15.78 -9.08
CA ILE A 147 12.64 -14.32 -9.22
C ILE A 147 11.53 -13.51 -8.52
N ASN A 148 10.30 -14.03 -8.47
CA ASN A 148 9.18 -13.34 -7.84
C ASN A 148 9.30 -13.32 -6.32
N ILE A 149 9.96 -14.32 -5.72
CA ILE A 149 10.29 -14.31 -4.28
C ILE A 149 11.25 -13.16 -3.98
N ILE A 150 12.31 -13.00 -4.79
CA ILE A 150 13.29 -11.92 -4.63
C ILE A 150 12.62 -10.54 -4.80
N ILE A 151 11.83 -10.37 -5.86
CA ILE A 151 11.08 -9.13 -6.11
C ILE A 151 10.14 -8.84 -4.93
N SER A 152 9.39 -9.82 -4.46
CA SER A 152 8.49 -9.66 -3.31
C SER A 152 9.25 -9.31 -2.03
N SER A 153 10.42 -9.88 -1.77
CA SER A 153 11.23 -9.50 -0.61
C SER A 153 11.69 -8.05 -0.68
N ILE A 154 12.10 -7.57 -1.85
CA ILE A 154 12.46 -6.15 -2.06
C ILE A 154 11.24 -5.25 -1.85
N LEU A 155 10.09 -5.58 -2.43
CA LEU A 155 8.84 -4.83 -2.24
C LEU A 155 8.38 -4.87 -0.78
N THR A 156 8.64 -5.97 -0.06
CA THR A 156 8.35 -6.10 1.37
C THR A 156 9.19 -5.15 2.20
N ILE A 157 10.49 -5.07 1.94
CA ILE A 157 11.35 -4.07 2.57
C ILE A 157 10.84 -2.65 2.27
N ALA A 158 10.45 -2.39 1.02
CA ALA A 158 9.95 -1.08 0.61
C ALA A 158 8.67 -0.66 1.35
N PHE A 159 7.63 -1.51 1.39
CA PHE A 159 6.40 -1.13 2.10
C PHE A 159 6.61 -1.02 3.62
N LEU A 160 7.42 -1.89 4.22
CA LEU A 160 7.74 -1.79 5.65
C LEU A 160 8.53 -0.51 5.97
N SER A 161 9.35 -0.04 5.03
CA SER A 161 10.09 1.22 5.14
C SER A 161 9.24 2.48 4.85
N LEU A 162 7.96 2.30 4.50
CA LEU A 162 6.99 3.38 4.33
C LEU A 162 5.99 3.40 5.48
N TYR A 163 5.40 2.24 5.78
CA TYR A 163 4.41 2.08 6.83
C TYR A 163 4.22 0.60 7.18
N GLN A 164 4.59 0.21 8.38
CA GLN A 164 4.70 -1.19 8.79
C GLN A 164 3.34 -1.92 8.86
N ALA A 165 2.25 -1.21 9.18
CA ALA A 165 0.94 -1.85 9.34
C ALA A 165 0.32 -2.36 8.02
N ALA A 166 0.90 -1.99 6.86
CA ALA A 166 0.53 -2.56 5.56
C ALA A 166 0.83 -4.07 5.44
N LEU A 167 1.59 -4.65 6.38
CA LEU A 167 1.75 -6.09 6.51
C LEU A 167 0.39 -6.81 6.67
N ASN A 168 -0.59 -6.18 7.33
CA ASN A 168 -1.94 -6.72 7.47
C ASN A 168 -2.64 -6.81 6.10
N THR A 169 -2.49 -5.78 5.26
CA THR A 169 -3.03 -5.79 3.88
C THR A 169 -2.41 -6.91 3.05
N TYR A 170 -1.09 -7.13 3.16
CA TYR A 170 -0.42 -8.24 2.48
C TYR A 170 -1.09 -9.59 2.83
N ALA A 171 -1.30 -9.85 4.12
CA ALA A 171 -1.91 -11.09 4.60
C ALA A 171 -3.35 -11.27 4.10
N ILE A 172 -4.15 -10.20 4.11
CA ILE A 172 -5.53 -10.21 3.60
C ILE A 172 -5.56 -10.55 2.11
N PHE A 173 -4.70 -9.94 1.30
CA PHE A 173 -4.66 -10.23 -0.14
C PHE A 173 -4.13 -11.62 -0.45
N LEU A 174 -3.15 -12.12 0.29
CA LEU A 174 -2.73 -13.52 0.20
C LEU A 174 -3.90 -14.48 0.43
N LEU A 175 -4.69 -14.26 1.50
CA LEU A 175 -5.89 -15.06 1.76
C LEU A 175 -6.92 -14.94 0.63
N ALA A 176 -7.15 -13.73 0.11
CA ALA A 176 -8.07 -13.51 -1.00
C ALA A 176 -7.64 -14.28 -2.27
N PHE A 177 -6.34 -14.34 -2.58
CA PHE A 177 -5.83 -15.11 -3.70
C PHE A 177 -5.99 -16.62 -3.51
N ILE A 178 -5.76 -17.13 -2.30
CA ILE A 178 -5.98 -18.53 -1.95
C ILE A 178 -7.46 -18.89 -2.14
N ILE A 179 -8.38 -18.09 -1.59
CA ILE A 179 -9.82 -18.31 -1.73
C ILE A 179 -10.24 -18.27 -3.20
N SER A 180 -9.74 -17.30 -3.97
CA SER A 180 -10.01 -17.19 -5.40
C SER A 180 -9.57 -18.44 -6.17
N ASP A 181 -8.40 -19.00 -5.86
CA ASP A 181 -7.92 -20.23 -6.49
C ASP A 181 -8.74 -21.47 -6.10
N VAL A 182 -9.17 -21.56 -4.83
CA VAL A 182 -10.03 -22.64 -4.36
C VAL A 182 -11.38 -22.61 -5.08
N VAL A 183 -12.01 -21.44 -5.19
CA VAL A 183 -13.29 -21.25 -5.90
C VAL A 183 -13.15 -21.58 -7.38
N LYS A 184 -12.02 -21.21 -8.00
CA LYS A 184 -11.69 -21.54 -9.40
C LYS A 184 -11.26 -22.98 -9.62
N LYS A 185 -11.30 -23.83 -8.57
CA LYS A 185 -10.93 -25.26 -8.61
C LYS A 185 -9.51 -25.49 -9.14
N ASN A 186 -8.59 -24.58 -8.84
CA ASN A 186 -7.17 -24.77 -9.15
C ASN A 186 -6.59 -25.95 -8.35
N SER A 187 -5.55 -26.57 -8.89
CA SER A 187 -4.93 -27.73 -8.26
C SER A 187 -4.33 -27.36 -6.90
N ILE A 188 -4.52 -28.23 -5.90
CA ILE A 188 -3.97 -28.00 -4.55
C ILE A 188 -2.46 -27.82 -4.56
N SER A 189 -1.76 -28.50 -5.48
CA SER A 189 -0.32 -28.35 -5.66
C SER A 189 0.08 -26.94 -6.12
N ASN A 190 -0.71 -26.30 -6.99
CA ASN A 190 -0.42 -24.93 -7.42
C ASN A 190 -0.72 -23.93 -6.31
N ILE A 191 -1.82 -24.12 -5.57
CA ILE A 191 -2.18 -23.27 -4.44
C ILE A 191 -1.09 -23.30 -3.37
N THR A 192 -0.60 -24.50 -3.01
CA THR A 192 0.46 -24.62 -2.00
C THR A 192 1.78 -24.01 -2.46
N LYS A 193 2.17 -24.21 -3.73
CA LYS A 193 3.38 -23.58 -4.29
C LYS A 193 3.30 -22.05 -4.31
N ASN A 194 2.19 -21.49 -4.77
CA ASN A 194 1.98 -20.04 -4.81
C ASN A 194 1.95 -19.44 -3.40
N THR A 195 1.28 -20.12 -2.47
CA THR A 195 1.24 -19.70 -1.06
C THR A 195 2.63 -19.75 -0.42
N ALA A 196 3.37 -20.84 -0.59
CA ALA A 196 4.73 -20.99 -0.06
C ALA A 196 5.67 -19.93 -0.63
N SER A 197 5.56 -19.61 -1.92
CA SER A 197 6.30 -18.53 -2.58
C SER A 197 6.02 -17.17 -1.94
N SER A 198 4.73 -16.86 -1.70
CA SER A 198 4.31 -15.61 -1.08
C SER A 198 4.74 -15.49 0.38
N VAL A 199 4.65 -16.56 1.16
CA VAL A 199 5.12 -16.60 2.54
C VAL A 199 6.65 -16.47 2.60
N ALA A 200 7.39 -17.15 1.71
CA ALA A 200 8.84 -17.04 1.65
C ALA A 200 9.29 -15.61 1.31
N GLY A 201 8.66 -14.97 0.32
CA GLY A 201 8.96 -13.59 -0.07
C GLY A 201 8.77 -12.60 1.08
N LEU A 202 7.65 -12.73 1.80
CA LEU A 202 7.33 -11.93 2.98
C LEU A 202 8.32 -12.16 4.11
N ILE A 203 8.61 -13.42 4.46
CA ILE A 203 9.52 -13.78 5.57
C ILE A 203 10.93 -13.24 5.30
N VAL A 204 11.48 -13.49 4.12
CA VAL A 204 12.82 -13.02 3.75
C VAL A 204 12.89 -11.50 3.77
N GLY A 205 11.89 -10.82 3.20
CA GLY A 205 11.82 -9.35 3.19
C GLY A 205 11.66 -8.75 4.59
N TYR A 206 10.80 -9.33 5.43
CA TYR A 206 10.56 -8.89 6.80
C TYR A 206 11.81 -9.02 7.66
N PHE A 207 12.52 -10.14 7.59
CA PHE A 207 13.77 -10.32 8.34
C PHE A 207 14.87 -9.39 7.86
N ALA A 208 14.99 -9.18 6.54
CA ALA A 208 15.92 -8.21 5.98
C ALA A 208 15.61 -6.78 6.47
N TYR A 209 14.35 -6.33 6.38
CA TYR A 209 13.91 -5.04 6.94
C TYR A 209 14.22 -4.94 8.43
N SER A 210 13.86 -5.95 9.22
CA SER A 210 14.02 -5.93 10.67
C SER A 210 15.48 -5.82 11.08
N TYR A 211 16.36 -6.56 10.40
CA TYR A 211 17.79 -6.60 10.71
C TYR A 211 18.55 -5.35 10.24
N PHE A 212 18.30 -4.88 9.01
CA PHE A 212 19.06 -3.78 8.41
C PHE A 212 18.48 -2.40 8.72
N ILE A 213 17.16 -2.28 8.90
CA ILE A 213 16.47 -0.99 9.02
C ILE A 213 15.94 -0.82 10.43
N ALA A 214 14.98 -1.66 10.85
CA ALA A 214 14.27 -1.46 12.11
C ALA A 214 15.23 -1.41 13.31
N LYS A 215 16.15 -2.37 13.40
CA LYS A 215 17.15 -2.44 14.48
C LYS A 215 18.07 -1.20 14.58
N ARG A 216 18.30 -0.49 13.47
CA ARG A 216 19.27 0.61 13.40
C ARG A 216 18.61 1.98 13.53
N LEU A 217 17.39 2.12 13.00
CA LEU A 217 16.74 3.42 12.84
C LEU A 217 15.59 3.64 13.82
N VAL A 218 14.97 2.57 14.34
CA VAL A 218 13.91 2.72 15.34
C VAL A 218 14.56 3.13 16.66
N THR A 219 14.52 4.42 16.93
CA THR A 219 14.88 4.97 18.24
C THR A 219 13.69 4.78 19.15
N GLY A 220 13.83 3.97 20.20
CA GLY A 220 12.83 3.89 21.25
C GLY A 220 12.65 5.25 21.90
N SER A 221 11.48 5.84 21.75
CA SER A 221 10.98 6.92 22.59
C SER A 221 10.25 6.33 23.79
#